data_AF-A0A968A5B6-F1
#
_entry.id   AF-A0A968A5B6-F1
#
_cell.length_a   1.000
_cell.length_b   1.000
_cell.length_c   1.000
_cell.angle_alpha   90.00
_cell.angle_beta   90.00
_cell.angle_gamma   90.00
#
_symmetry.space_group_name_H-M   'P 1'
#
loop_
_entity.id
_entity.type
_entity.pdbx_description
1 polymer ?
#
loop_
_entity_poly.entity_id
_entity_poly.type
_entity_poly.pdbx_seq_one_letter_code
_entity_poly.pdbx_strand_id
1 'polypeptide(L)'
;VFAQQLASLIRKGDIVIGISASGNSPNVLKAMEEAMKHNAYRIGFTGFTGGKLSEMVDLNIHIPNDNYGIVEDIHMMLEHMTVNALQDRVEYELPPAKILEAIQEIPSYAGDVVSELFGQPTLTFDEEKLEELPESTQDLLYAISKEFVERLDLNSLLEKILFMTIQKLGAMSGSMVVLDENGNVIEGAAVYGGKAQNLTTQQLADIMQQGLAGWVVENQQSVLIPSTRDDPRWLSRDWESEKSRSALSVPLLSHDR
;
A
#
# COMPACT_ATOMS: atom_id res chain seq x y z
N VAL A 1 -18.18 2.66 19.70
CA VAL A 1 -16.92 2.89 18.95
C VAL A 1 -17.25 3.47 17.57
N PHE A 2 -17.75 2.68 16.62
CA PHE A 2 -17.99 3.16 15.24
C PHE A 2 -18.97 4.32 15.11
N ALA A 3 -20.08 4.33 15.85
CA ALA A 3 -21.07 5.40 15.77
C ALA A 3 -20.47 6.80 16.07
N GLN A 4 -19.58 6.90 17.05
CA GLN A 4 -18.97 8.17 17.44
C GLN A 4 -17.97 8.67 16.39
N GLN A 5 -17.22 7.75 15.78
CA GLN A 5 -16.30 8.07 14.68
C GLN A 5 -17.07 8.49 13.42
N LEU A 6 -18.17 7.80 13.13
CA LEU A 6 -19.03 8.11 11.99
C LEU A 6 -19.71 9.47 12.15
N ALA A 7 -20.22 9.78 13.34
CA ALA A 7 -20.93 11.03 13.62
C ALA A 7 -20.11 12.29 13.29
N SER A 8 -18.78 12.26 13.40
CA SER A 8 -17.93 13.41 13.11
C SER A 8 -17.58 13.57 11.62
N LEU A 9 -17.83 12.56 10.79
CA LEU A 9 -17.42 12.52 9.39
C LEU A 9 -18.61 12.56 8.43
N ILE A 10 -19.73 11.98 8.82
CA ILE A 10 -20.88 11.72 7.96
C ILE A 10 -21.67 12.99 7.63
N ARG A 11 -22.11 13.07 6.37
CA ARG A 11 -22.97 14.13 5.84
C ARG A 11 -24.21 13.54 5.17
N LYS A 12 -25.19 14.40 4.96
CA LYS A 12 -26.41 14.05 4.23
C LYS A 12 -26.05 13.66 2.79
N GLY A 13 -26.55 12.51 2.36
CA GLY A 13 -26.30 11.98 1.01
C GLY A 13 -25.08 11.08 0.90
N ASP A 14 -24.28 10.93 1.96
CA ASP A 14 -23.17 9.97 1.99
C ASP A 14 -23.70 8.53 1.94
N ILE A 15 -22.81 7.60 1.60
CA ILE A 15 -23.07 6.16 1.65
C ILE A 15 -22.30 5.56 2.81
N VAL A 16 -22.97 4.75 3.64
CA VAL A 16 -22.36 4.01 4.73
C VAL A 16 -22.58 2.52 4.52
N ILE A 17 -21.49 1.76 4.54
CA ILE A 17 -21.52 0.30 4.42
C ILE A 17 -21.28 -0.32 5.80
N GLY A 18 -22.26 -1.07 6.30
CA GLY A 18 -22.16 -1.84 7.54
C GLY A 18 -21.91 -3.31 7.24
N ILE A 19 -20.84 -3.88 7.81
CA ILE A 19 -20.43 -5.26 7.54
C ILE A 19 -20.54 -6.07 8.81
N SER A 20 -21.33 -7.15 8.76
CA SER A 20 -21.50 -8.04 9.90
C SER A 20 -22.01 -9.41 9.45
N ALA A 21 -21.18 -10.44 9.56
CA ALA A 21 -21.59 -11.81 9.26
C ALA A 21 -22.87 -12.23 10.00
N SER A 22 -23.00 -11.90 11.29
CA SER A 22 -24.22 -12.18 12.05
C SER A 22 -25.34 -11.18 11.89
N GLY A 23 -25.06 -10.00 11.32
CA GLY A 23 -25.99 -8.87 11.27
C GLY A 23 -26.39 -8.31 12.63
N ASN A 24 -25.72 -8.70 13.72
CA ASN A 24 -26.15 -8.40 15.10
C ASN A 24 -25.08 -7.68 15.93
N SER A 25 -23.93 -7.33 15.33
CA SER A 25 -22.87 -6.60 16.03
C SER A 25 -23.38 -5.27 16.58
N PRO A 26 -23.40 -5.05 17.91
CA PRO A 26 -23.93 -3.82 18.49
C PRO A 26 -23.21 -2.56 18.04
N ASN A 27 -21.93 -2.67 17.67
CA ASN A 27 -21.15 -1.53 17.17
C ASN A 27 -21.59 -1.12 15.75
N VAL A 28 -21.88 -2.09 14.89
CA VAL A 28 -22.35 -1.84 13.51
C VAL A 28 -23.76 -1.30 13.53
N LEU A 29 -24.66 -1.89 14.34
CA LEU A 29 -26.04 -1.42 14.46
C LEU A 29 -26.10 0.04 14.93
N LYS A 30 -25.33 0.41 15.95
CA LYS A 30 -25.24 1.81 16.42
C LYS A 30 -24.70 2.76 15.35
N ALA A 31 -23.76 2.31 14.51
CA ALA A 31 -23.27 3.12 13.39
C ALA A 31 -24.36 3.32 12.32
N MET A 32 -25.16 2.29 12.02
CA MET A 32 -26.28 2.43 11.09
C MET A 32 -27.39 3.33 11.63
N GLU A 33 -27.65 3.32 12.94
CA GLU A 33 -28.55 4.31 13.57
C GLU A 33 -28.03 5.73 13.35
N GLU A 34 -26.72 5.93 13.51
CA GLU A 34 -26.10 7.24 13.28
C GLU A 34 -26.18 7.67 11.81
N ALA A 35 -25.96 6.73 10.88
CA ALA A 35 -26.13 6.95 9.45
C ALA A 35 -27.57 7.36 9.10
N MET A 36 -28.55 6.70 9.71
CA MET A 36 -29.97 7.03 9.53
C MET A 36 -30.28 8.45 10.00
N LYS A 37 -29.79 8.87 11.17
CA LYS A 37 -29.99 10.25 11.69
C LYS A 37 -29.49 11.32 10.73
N HIS A 38 -28.43 11.02 9.98
CA HIS A 38 -27.81 11.94 9.02
C HIS A 38 -28.41 11.85 7.61
N ASN A 39 -29.42 11.00 7.38
CA ASN A 39 -29.97 10.72 6.05
C ASN A 39 -28.89 10.26 5.04
N ALA A 40 -27.96 9.45 5.50
CA ALA A 40 -27.04 8.73 4.61
C ALA A 40 -27.72 7.48 4.05
N TYR A 41 -27.32 7.08 2.85
CA TYR A 41 -27.74 5.82 2.24
C TYR A 41 -26.98 4.67 2.90
N ARG A 42 -27.69 3.65 3.36
CA ARG A 42 -27.10 2.58 4.18
C ARG A 42 -27.10 1.28 3.39
N ILE A 43 -25.94 0.65 3.31
CA ILE A 43 -25.76 -0.66 2.69
C ILE A 43 -25.33 -1.65 3.78
N GLY A 44 -25.94 -2.82 3.82
CA GLY A 44 -25.59 -3.90 4.75
C GLY A 44 -24.95 -5.07 4.02
N PHE A 45 -23.79 -5.52 4.48
CA PHE A 45 -23.20 -6.80 4.09
C PHE A 45 -23.44 -7.76 5.24
N THR A 46 -24.31 -8.75 5.01
CA THR A 46 -24.76 -9.66 6.06
C THR A 46 -24.57 -11.11 5.67
N GLY A 47 -24.34 -11.97 6.67
CA GLY A 47 -24.36 -13.42 6.53
C GLY A 47 -25.50 -14.04 7.33
N PHE A 48 -25.47 -15.36 7.53
CA PHE A 48 -26.42 -16.12 8.36
C PHE A 48 -27.87 -15.86 7.94
N THR A 49 -28.67 -15.29 8.85
CA THR A 49 -30.07 -14.92 8.64
C THR A 49 -30.24 -13.43 8.35
N GLY A 50 -29.15 -12.67 8.19
CA GLY A 50 -29.16 -11.23 7.95
C GLY A 50 -29.16 -10.39 9.22
N GLY A 51 -29.68 -10.93 10.32
CA GLY A 51 -29.76 -10.24 11.62
C GLY A 51 -30.51 -8.91 11.56
N LYS A 52 -30.39 -8.12 12.64
CA LYS A 52 -31.02 -6.79 12.73
C LYS A 52 -30.53 -5.83 11.64
N LEU A 53 -29.27 -5.96 11.23
CA LEU A 53 -28.67 -5.10 10.23
C LEU A 53 -29.44 -5.11 8.91
N SER A 54 -29.93 -6.29 8.48
CA SER A 54 -30.70 -6.44 7.23
C SER A 54 -31.96 -5.57 7.16
N GLU A 55 -32.56 -5.26 8.30
CA GLU A 55 -33.78 -4.44 8.41
C GLU A 55 -33.46 -2.93 8.55
N MET A 56 -32.21 -2.59 8.86
CA MET A 56 -31.78 -1.22 9.15
C MET A 56 -31.14 -0.50 7.95
N VAL A 57 -31.01 -1.17 6.83
CA VAL A 57 -30.30 -0.70 5.63
C VAL A 57 -31.26 -0.51 4.45
N ASP A 58 -30.87 0.36 3.53
CA ASP A 58 -31.62 0.63 2.30
C ASP A 58 -31.36 -0.45 1.24
N LEU A 59 -30.16 -1.04 1.26
CA LEU A 59 -29.76 -2.17 0.43
C LEU A 59 -29.02 -3.21 1.28
N ASN A 60 -29.43 -4.46 1.24
CA ASN A 60 -28.75 -5.55 1.92
C ASN A 60 -28.17 -6.55 0.91
N ILE A 61 -26.85 -6.70 0.91
CA ILE A 61 -26.15 -7.79 0.22
C ILE A 61 -26.01 -8.93 1.23
N HIS A 62 -26.92 -9.90 1.10
CA HIS A 62 -27.05 -11.00 2.03
C HIS A 62 -26.44 -12.29 1.49
N ILE A 63 -25.61 -12.94 2.31
CA ILE A 63 -24.99 -14.24 2.03
C ILE A 63 -25.64 -15.28 2.96
N PRO A 64 -26.59 -16.09 2.48
CA PRO A 64 -27.34 -17.03 3.31
C PRO A 64 -26.52 -18.28 3.61
N ASN A 65 -25.42 -18.13 4.35
CA ASN A 65 -24.53 -19.21 4.77
C ASN A 65 -24.17 -19.02 6.24
N ASP A 66 -24.19 -20.09 7.04
CA ASP A 66 -23.94 -20.13 8.48
C ASP A 66 -22.45 -20.29 8.86
N ASN A 67 -21.58 -20.47 7.87
CA ASN A 67 -20.14 -20.54 8.04
C ASN A 67 -19.53 -19.13 7.99
N TYR A 68 -18.94 -18.70 9.12
CA TYR A 68 -18.25 -17.41 9.23
C TYR A 68 -17.21 -17.19 8.12
N GLY A 69 -16.31 -18.15 7.90
CA GLY A 69 -15.21 -17.99 6.94
C GLY A 69 -15.70 -17.77 5.51
N ILE A 70 -16.72 -18.53 5.08
CA ILE A 70 -17.31 -18.35 3.73
C ILE A 70 -17.96 -16.97 3.59
N VAL A 71 -18.67 -16.52 4.63
CA VAL A 71 -19.30 -15.20 4.63
C VAL A 71 -18.26 -14.09 4.57
N GLU A 72 -17.21 -14.20 5.38
CA GLU A 72 -16.11 -13.21 5.45
C GLU A 72 -15.32 -13.17 4.14
N ASP A 73 -14.98 -14.31 3.54
CA ASP A 73 -14.29 -14.38 2.26
C ASP A 73 -15.06 -13.65 1.15
N ILE A 74 -16.38 -13.86 1.08
CA ILE A 74 -17.22 -13.20 0.08
C ILE A 74 -17.40 -11.71 0.41
N HIS A 75 -17.54 -11.31 1.68
CA HIS A 75 -17.56 -9.89 2.06
C HIS A 75 -16.27 -9.18 1.62
N MET A 76 -15.11 -9.81 1.85
CA MET A 76 -13.82 -9.29 1.39
C MET A 76 -13.74 -9.17 -0.14
N MET A 77 -14.24 -10.17 -0.88
CA MET A 77 -14.34 -10.07 -2.35
C MET A 77 -15.21 -8.88 -2.78
N LEU A 78 -16.36 -8.66 -2.13
CA LEU A 78 -17.25 -7.54 -2.44
C LEU A 78 -16.60 -6.18 -2.12
N GLU A 79 -15.84 -6.08 -1.04
CA GLU A 79 -15.07 -4.90 -0.69
C GLU A 79 -14.04 -4.59 -1.79
N HIS A 80 -13.24 -5.57 -2.23
CA HIS A 80 -12.28 -5.39 -3.32
C HIS A 80 -12.95 -4.98 -4.63
N MET A 81 -14.06 -5.61 -5.01
CA MET A 81 -14.81 -5.24 -6.20
C MET A 81 -15.35 -3.81 -6.13
N THR A 82 -15.79 -3.37 -4.95
CA THR A 82 -16.29 -2.01 -4.73
C THR A 82 -15.18 -0.99 -4.90
N VAL A 83 -14.01 -1.22 -4.30
CA VAL A 83 -12.85 -0.33 -4.43
C VAL A 83 -12.41 -0.22 -5.89
N ASN A 84 -12.26 -1.35 -6.59
CA ASN A 84 -11.84 -1.34 -8.00
C ASN A 84 -12.84 -0.59 -8.87
N ALA A 85 -14.14 -0.84 -8.70
CA ALA A 85 -15.17 -0.15 -9.47
C ALA A 85 -15.24 1.37 -9.19
N LEU A 86 -14.92 1.79 -7.96
CA LEU A 86 -14.81 3.22 -7.62
C LEU A 86 -13.57 3.84 -8.24
N GLN A 87 -12.43 3.15 -8.22
CA GLN A 87 -11.19 3.61 -8.86
C GLN A 87 -11.39 3.80 -10.36
N ASP A 88 -11.96 2.82 -11.05
CA ASP A 88 -12.26 2.90 -12.48
C ASP A 88 -13.13 4.12 -12.81
N ARG A 89 -14.12 4.43 -11.95
CA ARG A 89 -14.99 5.60 -12.14
C ARG A 89 -14.30 6.92 -11.83
N VAL A 90 -13.48 6.98 -10.79
CA VAL A 90 -12.74 8.19 -10.42
C VAL A 90 -11.69 8.51 -11.49
N GLU A 91 -10.97 7.52 -12.02
CA GLU A 91 -10.05 7.71 -13.14
C GLU A 91 -10.77 8.17 -14.42
N TYR A 92 -12.02 7.73 -14.63
CA TYR A 92 -12.83 8.17 -15.77
C TYR A 92 -13.46 9.56 -15.62
N GLU A 93 -13.76 10.01 -14.39
CA GLU A 93 -14.49 11.26 -14.13
C GLU A 93 -13.59 12.42 -13.67
N LEU A 94 -12.43 12.14 -13.08
CA LEU A 94 -11.51 13.15 -12.56
C LEU A 94 -10.11 12.92 -13.14
N PRO A 95 -9.64 13.77 -14.08
CA PRO A 95 -8.23 13.72 -14.46
C PRO A 95 -7.36 13.94 -13.21
N PRO A 96 -6.17 13.33 -13.12
CA PRO A 96 -5.33 13.34 -11.90
C PRO A 96 -5.15 14.72 -11.24
N ALA A 97 -5.17 15.79 -12.04
CA ALA A 97 -5.10 17.18 -11.56
C ALA A 97 -6.29 17.60 -10.64
N LYS A 98 -7.51 17.12 -10.89
CA LYS A 98 -8.70 17.48 -10.09
C LYS A 98 -8.80 16.70 -8.78
N ILE A 99 -8.21 15.51 -8.72
CA ILE A 99 -8.08 14.74 -7.47
C ILE A 99 -7.24 15.53 -6.46
N LEU A 100 -6.18 16.17 -6.94
CA LEU A 100 -5.31 17.03 -6.13
C LEU A 100 -6.05 18.26 -5.57
N GLU A 101 -6.92 18.87 -6.37
CA GLU A 101 -7.79 19.98 -5.94
C GLU A 101 -8.83 19.54 -4.92
N ALA A 102 -9.44 18.36 -5.08
CA ALA A 102 -10.43 17.83 -4.13
C ALA A 102 -9.81 17.47 -2.76
N ILE A 103 -8.56 17.00 -2.75
CA ILE A 103 -7.80 16.74 -1.51
C ILE A 103 -7.52 18.04 -0.76
N GLN A 104 -7.35 19.16 -1.45
CA GLN A 104 -7.15 20.48 -0.84
C GLN A 104 -8.43 21.04 -0.18
N GLU A 105 -9.62 20.54 -0.54
CA GLU A 105 -10.89 20.95 0.06
C GLU A 105 -11.30 20.15 1.30
N ILE A 106 -10.48 19.16 1.73
CA ILE A 106 -10.71 18.48 3.00
C ILE A 106 -10.52 19.49 4.14
N PRO A 107 -11.54 19.71 5.02
CA PRO A 107 -11.46 20.75 6.04
C PRO A 107 -10.27 20.58 6.98
N SER A 108 -9.56 21.68 7.25
CA SER A 108 -8.29 21.72 7.99
C SER A 108 -8.32 21.11 9.40
N TYR A 109 -9.51 20.90 9.98
CA TYR A 109 -9.64 20.27 11.31
C TYR A 109 -9.25 18.79 11.32
N ALA A 110 -9.18 18.12 10.16
CA ALA A 110 -8.65 16.76 10.06
C ALA A 110 -7.14 16.71 10.30
N GLY A 111 -6.41 17.79 10.00
CA GLY A 111 -4.96 17.90 10.24
C GLY A 111 -4.62 17.95 11.73
N ASP A 112 -5.41 18.68 12.52
CA ASP A 112 -5.16 18.86 13.94
C ASP A 112 -5.41 17.57 14.74
N VAL A 113 -6.44 16.79 14.39
CA VAL A 113 -6.74 15.48 15.00
C VAL A 113 -5.65 14.45 14.69
N VAL A 114 -5.08 14.48 13.48
CA VAL A 114 -3.95 13.62 13.10
C VAL A 114 -2.68 14.03 13.87
N SER A 115 -2.45 15.33 14.09
CA SER A 115 -1.30 15.81 14.87
C SER A 115 -1.40 15.49 16.37
N GLU A 116 -2.60 15.55 16.95
CA GLU A 116 -2.84 15.18 18.36
C GLU A 116 -2.79 13.68 18.60
N LEU A 117 -3.16 12.85 17.61
CA LEU A 117 -3.13 11.38 17.73
C LEU A 117 -1.78 10.75 17.35
N PHE A 118 -1.01 11.39 16.46
CA PHE A 118 0.21 10.80 15.88
C PHE A 118 1.48 11.63 16.08
N GLY A 119 1.41 12.82 16.70
CA GLY A 119 2.56 13.68 16.99
C GLY A 119 3.15 14.37 15.75
N GLN A 120 3.91 15.46 15.95
CA GLN A 120 4.63 16.15 14.88
C GLN A 120 5.71 15.23 14.27
N PRO A 121 5.89 15.19 12.94
CA PRO A 121 6.83 14.29 12.29
C PRO A 121 8.25 14.80 12.48
N THR A 122 8.90 14.32 13.53
CA THR A 122 10.35 14.29 13.65
C THR A 122 10.73 12.82 13.70
N LEU A 123 11.22 12.26 12.59
CA LEU A 123 11.68 10.88 12.55
C LEU A 123 13.04 10.78 13.27
N THR A 124 12.99 10.60 14.59
CA THR A 124 13.97 9.79 15.31
C THR A 124 13.48 8.35 15.29
N PHE A 125 14.22 7.46 14.64
CA PHE A 125 13.89 6.05 14.54
C PHE A 125 14.17 5.36 15.88
N ASP A 126 13.11 4.90 16.52
CA ASP A 126 13.17 4.16 17.78
C ASP A 126 13.34 2.66 17.45
N GLU A 127 14.53 2.11 17.75
CA GLU A 127 14.90 0.71 17.44
C GLU A 127 13.97 -0.32 18.13
N GLU A 128 13.21 0.08 19.16
CA GLU A 128 12.32 -0.81 19.93
C GLU A 128 10.96 -1.10 19.26
N LYS A 129 10.54 -0.37 18.21
CA LYS A 129 9.27 -0.65 17.49
C LYS A 129 9.38 -1.68 16.35
N LEU A 130 10.52 -2.36 16.23
CA LEU A 130 10.87 -3.27 15.11
C LEU A 130 10.51 -4.76 15.32
N GLU A 131 9.75 -5.11 16.36
CA GLU A 131 9.54 -6.53 16.72
C GLU A 131 8.48 -7.31 15.92
N GLU A 132 7.75 -6.72 14.97
CA GLU A 132 6.79 -7.48 14.14
C GLU A 132 7.10 -7.34 12.63
N LEU A 133 8.16 -8.03 12.18
CA LEU A 133 8.40 -8.27 10.76
C LEU A 133 7.46 -9.38 10.24
N PRO A 134 6.94 -9.28 9.00
CA PRO A 134 6.06 -10.30 8.44
C PRO A 134 6.75 -11.68 8.30
N GLU A 135 6.28 -12.69 9.05
CA GLU A 135 6.90 -14.03 9.08
C GLU A 135 6.67 -14.83 7.80
N SER A 136 5.58 -14.63 7.06
CA SER A 136 5.29 -15.33 5.81
C SER A 136 5.44 -14.44 4.56
N THR A 137 5.60 -15.06 3.38
CA THR A 137 5.60 -14.34 2.09
C THR A 137 4.26 -13.65 1.83
N GLN A 138 3.15 -14.21 2.32
CA GLN A 138 1.81 -13.62 2.19
C GLN A 138 1.68 -12.34 3.04
N ASP A 139 2.22 -12.35 4.27
CA ASP A 139 2.20 -11.18 5.15
C ASP A 139 3.09 -10.06 4.60
N LEU A 140 4.21 -10.41 3.95
CA LEU A 140 5.05 -9.44 3.24
C LEU A 140 4.30 -8.80 2.07
N LEU A 141 3.62 -9.61 1.25
CA LEU A 141 2.81 -9.10 0.14
C LEU A 141 1.66 -8.21 0.62
N TYR A 142 1.00 -8.59 1.71
CA TYR A 142 -0.05 -7.80 2.33
C TYR A 142 0.48 -6.47 2.87
N ALA A 143 1.62 -6.49 3.58
CA ALA A 143 2.24 -5.29 4.10
C ALA A 143 2.68 -4.35 2.96
N ILE A 144 3.31 -4.88 1.90
CA ILE A 144 3.65 -4.09 0.70
C ILE A 144 2.37 -3.49 0.08
N SER A 145 1.33 -4.30 -0.11
CA SER A 145 0.06 -3.87 -0.69
C SER A 145 -0.62 -2.77 0.14
N LYS A 146 -0.51 -2.82 1.46
CA LYS A 146 -1.04 -1.79 2.36
C LYS A 146 -0.27 -0.47 2.23
N GLU A 147 1.05 -0.53 2.08
CA GLU A 147 1.88 0.67 1.91
C GLU A 147 1.61 1.40 0.59
N PHE A 148 1.29 0.67 -0.50
CA PHE A 148 0.86 1.26 -1.78
C PHE A 148 -0.39 2.13 -1.64
N VAL A 149 -1.25 1.85 -0.66
CA VAL A 149 -2.52 2.57 -0.43
C VAL A 149 -2.33 3.76 0.51
N GLU A 150 -1.32 3.74 1.38
CA GLU A 150 -1.18 4.71 2.48
C GLU A 150 -0.32 5.94 2.16
N ARG A 151 0.44 6.02 1.05
CA ARG A 151 1.32 7.17 0.73
C ARG A 151 1.43 7.52 -0.76
N LEU A 152 1.39 8.84 -1.04
CA LEU A 152 1.66 9.46 -2.36
C LEU A 152 3.15 9.71 -2.66
N ASP A 153 4.07 9.29 -1.78
CA ASP A 153 5.50 9.50 -1.94
C ASP A 153 6.17 8.18 -2.37
N LEU A 154 6.42 8.07 -3.68
CA LEU A 154 7.01 6.91 -4.32
C LEU A 154 8.43 6.62 -3.77
N ASN A 155 9.19 7.63 -3.36
CA ASN A 155 10.50 7.45 -2.75
C ASN A 155 10.44 6.61 -1.45
N SER A 156 9.65 7.09 -0.48
CA SER A 156 9.46 6.44 0.82
C SER A 156 8.89 5.03 0.69
N LEU A 157 8.00 4.81 -0.29
CA LEU A 157 7.43 3.51 -0.59
C LEU A 157 8.47 2.52 -1.11
N LEU A 158 9.26 2.93 -2.11
CA LEU A 158 10.34 2.11 -2.67
C LEU A 158 11.38 1.75 -1.61
N GLU A 159 11.78 2.71 -0.77
CA GLU A 159 12.71 2.46 0.33
C GLU A 159 12.20 1.39 1.30
N LYS A 160 10.91 1.48 1.68
CA LYS A 160 10.30 0.53 2.62
C LYS A 160 10.14 -0.86 2.02
N ILE A 161 9.66 -0.97 0.78
CA ILE A 161 9.55 -2.25 0.06
C ILE A 161 10.93 -2.90 -0.05
N LEU A 162 11.93 -2.12 -0.47
CA LEU A 162 13.31 -2.57 -0.63
C LEU A 162 13.89 -3.05 0.70
N PHE A 163 13.68 -2.29 1.78
CA PHE A 163 14.12 -2.66 3.13
C PHE A 163 13.52 -4.00 3.57
N MET A 164 12.20 -4.17 3.44
CA MET A 164 11.51 -5.40 3.81
C MET A 164 12.00 -6.60 2.98
N THR A 165 12.23 -6.38 1.69
CA THR A 165 12.75 -7.41 0.76
C THR A 165 14.16 -7.85 1.16
N ILE A 166 15.06 -6.91 1.44
CA ILE A 166 16.44 -7.18 1.86
C ILE A 166 16.47 -7.96 3.16
N GLN A 167 15.68 -7.56 4.16
CA GLN A 167 15.56 -8.27 5.44
C GLN A 167 15.08 -9.70 5.23
N LYS A 168 14.04 -9.90 4.40
CA LYS A 168 13.49 -11.24 4.14
C LYS A 168 14.46 -12.16 3.42
N LEU A 169 15.22 -11.63 2.48
CA LEU A 169 16.23 -12.39 1.72
C LEU A 169 17.52 -12.61 2.51
N GLY A 170 17.70 -11.98 3.67
CA GLY A 170 18.98 -11.95 4.39
C GLY A 170 20.08 -11.26 3.57
N ALA A 171 19.72 -10.35 2.67
CA ALA A 171 20.67 -9.62 1.85
C ALA A 171 21.32 -8.49 2.66
N MET A 172 22.53 -8.10 2.29
CA MET A 172 23.24 -6.99 2.96
C MET A 172 22.86 -5.61 2.39
N SER A 173 22.39 -5.58 1.15
CA SER A 173 22.12 -4.36 0.40
C SER A 173 21.25 -4.64 -0.82
N GLY A 174 20.66 -3.58 -1.36
CA GLY A 174 19.92 -3.63 -2.60
C GLY A 174 19.57 -2.22 -3.10
N SER A 175 19.09 -2.16 -4.34
CA SER A 175 18.56 -0.95 -4.95
C SER A 175 17.34 -1.28 -5.79
N MET A 176 16.39 -0.36 -5.86
CA MET A 176 15.22 -0.41 -6.74
C MET A 176 15.20 0.87 -7.56
N VAL A 177 15.00 0.75 -8.87
CA VAL A 177 14.99 1.90 -9.79
C VAL A 177 13.73 1.82 -10.64
N VAL A 178 13.02 2.93 -10.73
CA VAL A 178 11.81 3.10 -11.54
C VAL A 178 12.17 3.87 -12.79
N LEU A 179 11.78 3.33 -13.93
CA LEU A 179 12.05 3.89 -15.26
C LEU A 179 10.75 4.35 -15.91
N ASP A 180 10.83 5.40 -16.74
CA ASP A 180 9.75 5.80 -17.63
C ASP A 180 9.68 4.89 -18.87
N GLU A 181 8.68 5.12 -19.72
CA GLU A 181 8.49 4.39 -20.99
C GLU A 181 9.65 4.54 -21.98
N ASN A 182 10.51 5.55 -21.81
CA ASN A 182 11.68 5.81 -22.63
C ASN A 182 12.96 5.23 -22.01
N GLY A 183 12.88 4.60 -20.84
CA GLY A 183 14.01 4.05 -20.09
C GLY A 183 14.77 5.09 -19.24
N ASN A 184 14.25 6.30 -19.07
CA ASN A 184 14.85 7.30 -18.19
C ASN A 184 14.51 7.00 -16.73
N VAL A 185 15.43 7.28 -15.82
CA VAL A 185 15.19 7.14 -14.38
C VAL A 185 14.18 8.19 -13.92
N ILE A 186 13.06 7.72 -13.39
CA ILE A 186 12.07 8.56 -12.69
C ILE A 186 12.48 8.69 -11.23
N GLU A 187 12.76 7.55 -10.59
CA GLU A 187 13.01 7.48 -9.15
C GLU A 187 13.82 6.23 -8.77
N GLY A 188 14.36 6.20 -7.56
CA GLY A 188 14.98 5.00 -7.04
C GLY A 188 15.28 5.09 -5.56
N ALA A 189 15.44 3.91 -4.96
CA ALA A 189 15.80 3.72 -3.57
C ALA A 189 17.03 2.81 -3.49
N ALA A 190 17.87 3.02 -2.48
CA ALA A 190 18.95 2.10 -2.15
C ALA A 190 19.09 1.93 -0.64
N VAL A 191 19.40 0.70 -0.23
CA VAL A 191 19.57 0.34 1.17
C VAL A 191 20.87 -0.43 1.30
N TYR A 192 21.69 -0.03 2.28
CA TYR A 192 22.95 -0.71 2.60
C TYR A 192 23.12 -0.79 4.11
N GLY A 193 23.44 -1.98 4.64
CA GLY A 193 23.66 -2.16 6.07
C GLY A 193 22.46 -1.77 6.94
N GLY A 194 21.24 -1.96 6.42
CA GLY A 194 20.00 -1.61 7.11
C GLY A 194 19.64 -0.12 7.12
N LYS A 195 20.37 0.73 6.37
CA LYS A 195 20.09 2.17 6.27
C LYS A 195 19.78 2.58 4.84
N ALA A 196 18.75 3.40 4.68
CA ALA A 196 18.45 4.08 3.42
C ALA A 196 19.63 4.96 3.00
N GLN A 197 19.91 4.99 1.71
CA GLN A 197 20.97 5.76 1.09
C GLN A 197 20.33 6.78 0.15
N ASN A 198 20.62 8.06 0.39
CA ASN A 198 20.18 9.14 -0.50
C ASN A 198 21.04 9.10 -1.78
N LEU A 199 20.54 8.45 -2.82
CA LEU A 199 21.17 8.46 -4.13
C LEU A 199 20.68 9.66 -4.94
N THR A 200 21.63 10.37 -5.56
CA THR A 200 21.31 11.41 -6.53
C THR A 200 20.80 10.79 -7.84
N THR A 201 20.01 11.56 -8.60
CA THR A 201 19.54 11.15 -9.94
C THR A 201 20.70 10.76 -10.86
N GLN A 202 21.84 11.46 -10.79
CA GLN A 202 23.04 11.11 -11.55
C GLN A 202 23.58 9.73 -11.17
N GLN A 203 23.68 9.43 -9.88
CA GLN A 203 24.14 8.12 -9.42
C GLN A 203 23.17 7.00 -9.83
N LEU A 204 21.86 7.27 -9.85
CA LEU A 204 20.88 6.31 -10.36
C LEU A 204 21.03 6.09 -11.87
N ALA A 205 21.24 7.17 -12.64
CA ALA A 205 21.49 7.08 -14.08
C ALA A 205 22.76 6.29 -14.40
N ASP A 206 23.84 6.47 -13.64
CA ASP A 206 25.10 5.76 -13.83
C ASP A 206 24.94 4.24 -13.62
N ILE A 207 24.13 3.81 -12.63
CA ILE A 207 23.77 2.39 -12.43
C ILE A 207 23.08 1.83 -13.67
N MET A 208 22.20 2.63 -14.28
CA MET A 208 21.39 2.19 -15.40
C MET A 208 22.16 2.20 -16.72
N GLN A 209 23.18 3.03 -16.85
CA GLN A 209 24.01 3.06 -18.06
C GLN A 209 25.16 2.05 -18.02
N GLN A 210 25.74 1.79 -16.86
CA GLN A 210 27.02 1.06 -16.75
C GLN A 210 26.97 -0.14 -15.79
N GLY A 211 25.86 -0.34 -15.09
CA GLY A 211 25.71 -1.39 -14.09
C GLY A 211 24.89 -2.59 -14.55
N LEU A 212 24.92 -3.63 -13.72
CA LEU A 212 24.20 -4.89 -13.93
C LEU A 212 22.69 -4.68 -14.13
N ALA A 213 22.09 -3.75 -13.38
CA ALA A 213 20.67 -3.42 -13.52
C ALA A 213 20.36 -2.82 -14.89
N GLY A 214 21.26 -2.00 -15.45
CA GLY A 214 21.16 -1.47 -16.81
C GLY A 214 21.09 -2.57 -17.84
N TRP A 215 22.06 -3.47 -17.76
CA TRP A 215 22.13 -4.65 -18.62
C TRP A 215 20.86 -5.51 -18.52
N VAL A 216 20.31 -5.72 -17.32
CA VAL A 216 19.06 -6.48 -17.11
C VAL A 216 17.86 -5.84 -17.80
N VAL A 217 17.74 -4.51 -17.73
CA VAL A 217 16.66 -3.77 -18.41
C VAL A 217 16.81 -3.87 -19.91
N GLU A 218 18.02 -3.64 -20.45
CA GLU A 218 18.31 -3.71 -21.89
C GLU A 218 18.02 -5.10 -22.48
N ASN A 219 18.33 -6.16 -21.74
CA ASN A 219 18.19 -7.54 -22.21
C ASN A 219 16.88 -8.20 -21.77
N GLN A 220 16.08 -7.53 -20.93
CA GLN A 220 14.85 -8.05 -20.30
C GLN A 220 15.04 -9.43 -19.67
N GLN A 221 16.19 -9.65 -19.02
CA GLN A 221 16.58 -10.95 -18.46
C GLN A 221 17.06 -10.80 -17.03
N SER A 222 16.42 -11.54 -16.12
CA SER A 222 16.89 -11.69 -14.74
C SER A 222 18.26 -12.36 -14.72
N VAL A 223 19.15 -11.88 -13.85
CA VAL A 223 20.50 -12.41 -13.71
C VAL A 223 20.88 -12.59 -12.24
N LEU A 224 21.43 -13.76 -11.92
CA LEU A 224 22.08 -14.04 -10.65
C LEU A 224 23.58 -14.18 -10.93
N ILE A 225 24.39 -13.32 -10.33
CA ILE A 225 25.85 -13.42 -10.40
C ILE A 225 26.38 -13.95 -9.06
N PRO A 226 27.25 -14.97 -9.08
CA PRO A 226 27.80 -15.56 -7.85
C PRO A 226 28.90 -14.69 -7.23
N SER A 227 29.53 -13.81 -8.01
CA SER A 227 30.57 -12.88 -7.56
C SER A 227 30.44 -11.54 -8.28
N THR A 228 30.30 -10.47 -7.50
CA THR A 228 30.35 -9.07 -7.95
C THR A 228 31.75 -8.62 -8.35
N ARG A 229 32.80 -9.29 -7.88
CA ARG A 229 34.18 -8.97 -8.22
C ARG A 229 34.55 -9.47 -9.63
N ASP A 230 34.01 -10.62 -10.00
CA ASP A 230 34.42 -11.33 -11.21
C ASP A 230 33.50 -11.00 -12.41
N ASP A 231 32.43 -10.21 -12.21
CA ASP A 231 31.50 -9.81 -13.25
C ASP A 231 31.76 -8.36 -13.72
N PRO A 232 32.13 -8.13 -14.99
CA PRO A 232 32.47 -6.80 -15.50
C PRO A 232 31.27 -5.84 -15.57
N ARG A 233 30.03 -6.35 -15.42
CA ARG A 233 28.82 -5.52 -15.37
C ARG A 233 28.57 -4.98 -13.97
N TRP A 234 29.32 -5.41 -12.95
CA TRP A 234 29.15 -4.88 -11.61
C TRP A 234 29.85 -3.53 -11.44
N LEU A 235 29.06 -2.50 -11.12
CA LEU A 235 29.57 -1.17 -10.81
C LEU A 235 29.84 -1.07 -9.29
N SER A 236 31.11 -1.20 -8.91
CA SER A 236 31.54 -1.05 -7.50
C SER A 236 31.38 0.39 -7.03
N ARG A 237 31.04 0.58 -5.74
CA ARG A 237 30.90 1.91 -5.13
C ARG A 237 31.81 2.12 -3.94
N ASP A 238 32.10 3.38 -3.64
CA ASP A 238 33.04 3.78 -2.58
C ASP A 238 32.60 3.35 -1.17
N TRP A 239 31.30 3.15 -0.95
CA TRP A 239 30.73 2.66 0.31
C TRP A 239 30.52 1.15 0.36
N GLU A 240 30.77 0.43 -0.74
CA GLU A 240 30.75 -1.04 -0.76
C GLU A 240 32.07 -1.58 -0.22
N SER A 241 32.00 -2.60 0.65
CA SER A 241 33.21 -3.28 1.15
C SER A 241 33.95 -3.98 0.01
N GLU A 242 35.28 -4.05 0.05
CA GLU A 242 36.12 -4.80 -0.91
C GLU A 242 35.82 -6.33 -0.99
N LYS A 243 34.97 -6.85 -0.11
CA LYS A 243 34.57 -8.26 -0.13
C LYS A 243 33.58 -8.53 -1.25
N SER A 244 33.94 -9.45 -2.15
CA SER A 244 33.06 -10.02 -3.18
C SER A 244 31.75 -10.54 -2.58
N ARG A 245 30.62 -10.26 -3.24
CA ARG A 245 29.27 -10.72 -2.87
C ARG A 245 28.60 -11.43 -4.06
N SER A 246 27.48 -12.10 -3.85
CA SER A 246 26.56 -12.46 -4.93
C SER A 246 25.54 -11.34 -5.13
N ALA A 247 24.97 -11.24 -6.33
CA ALA A 247 23.91 -10.27 -6.61
C ALA A 247 22.85 -10.87 -7.54
N LEU A 248 21.59 -10.54 -7.26
CA LEU A 248 20.44 -10.87 -8.08
C LEU A 248 19.86 -9.55 -8.61
N SER A 249 19.59 -9.47 -9.91
CA SER A 249 18.90 -8.35 -10.52
C SER A 249 17.78 -8.89 -11.42
N VAL A 250 16.58 -8.33 -11.28
CA VAL A 250 15.35 -8.82 -11.89
C VAL A 250 14.60 -7.62 -12.46
N PRO A 251 14.16 -7.66 -13.74
CA PRO A 251 13.31 -6.63 -14.30
C PRO A 251 11.88 -6.84 -13.79
N LEU A 252 11.25 -5.78 -13.28
CA LEU A 252 9.82 -5.77 -12.96
C LEU A 252 9.12 -4.98 -14.05
N LEU A 253 8.34 -5.67 -14.88
CA LEU A 253 7.64 -5.09 -16.02
C LEU A 253 6.15 -4.98 -15.71
N SER A 254 5.62 -3.76 -15.72
CA SER A 254 4.17 -3.56 -15.76
C SER A 254 3.64 -3.97 -17.14
N HIS A 255 2.70 -4.90 -17.18
CA HIS A 255 2.06 -5.34 -18.43
C HIS A 255 0.95 -4.36 -18.84
N ASP A 256 1.35 -3.14 -19.22
CA ASP A 256 0.48 -2.23 -20.00
C ASP A 256 0.90 -2.19 -21.48
N ARG A 257 1.20 -3.37 -22.03
CA ARG A 257 1.19 -3.67 -23.47
C ARG A 257 0.71 -5.08 -23.74
#